data_AF-A0A2R7M9B9-F1
#
_entry.id   AF-A0A2R7M9B9-F1
#
_cell.length_a   1.000
_cell.length_b   1.000
_cell.length_c   1.000
_cell.angle_alpha   90.00
_cell.angle_beta   90.00
_cell.angle_gamma   90.00
#
_symmetry.space_group_name_H-M   'P 1'
#
loop_
_entity.id
_entity.type
_entity.pdbx_description
1 polymer ?
#
loop_
_entity_poly.entity_id
_entity_poly.type
_entity_poly.pdbx_seq_one_letter_code
_entity_poly.pdbx_strand_id
1 'polypeptide(L)'
;MTDDPRPTGVTPPVAVVFAAITFIALSIGALGVTSLVLDADVIPVRGLGAVPGVLGQLGALGAFAGVLWWGLRADPPGYLTAVPCAIGAYVGEVVGIVVGALVSGADLARGVAAAGSVALGFAGPVVALAGLAAGLIGVFLVRSRSRGPRWRWEDDDDEP
;
A
#
# COMPACT_ATOMS: atom_id res chain seq x y z
N MET A 1 38.95 12.84 14.01
CA MET A 1 37.60 12.74 13.42
C MET A 1 37.56 11.42 12.68
N THR A 2 37.03 10.39 13.31
CA THR A 2 36.78 9.10 12.64
C THR A 2 35.60 9.28 11.70
N ASP A 3 35.83 9.06 10.40
CA ASP A 3 34.79 9.04 9.35
C ASP A 3 33.93 7.79 9.51
N ASP A 4 33.20 7.72 10.61
CA ASP A 4 32.29 6.61 10.86
C ASP A 4 31.12 6.72 9.86
N PRO A 5 30.88 5.70 9.01
CA PRO A 5 29.86 5.78 7.96
C PRO A 5 28.51 6.12 8.59
N ARG A 6 27.93 7.28 8.22
CA ARG A 6 26.59 7.66 8.71
C ARG A 6 25.61 6.55 8.31
N PRO A 7 24.79 6.03 9.25
CA PRO A 7 23.85 4.96 8.95
C PRO A 7 22.94 5.36 7.80
N THR A 8 22.97 4.56 6.75
CA THR A 8 22.15 4.71 5.55
C THR A 8 20.76 4.11 5.82
N GLY A 9 19.72 4.78 5.31
CA GLY A 9 18.36 4.24 5.39
C GLY A 9 18.18 3.01 4.51
N VAL A 10 16.99 2.40 4.57
CA VAL A 10 16.65 1.23 3.76
C VAL A 10 16.71 1.60 2.28
N THR A 11 17.24 0.70 1.44
CA THR A 11 17.30 0.96 -0.01
C THR A 11 15.89 1.08 -0.59
N PRO A 12 15.66 1.96 -1.59
CA PRO A 12 14.33 2.16 -2.16
C PRO A 12 13.58 0.88 -2.59
N PRO A 13 14.22 -0.13 -3.22
CA PRO A 13 13.52 -1.37 -3.56
C PRO A 13 12.99 -2.13 -2.35
N VAL A 14 13.81 -2.22 -1.30
CA VAL A 14 13.45 -2.93 -0.07
C VAL A 14 12.33 -2.17 0.65
N ALA A 15 12.39 -0.84 0.67
CA ALA A 15 11.32 -0.01 1.24
C ALA A 15 9.99 -0.19 0.49
N VAL A 16 9.99 -0.31 -0.83
CA VAL A 16 8.77 -0.61 -1.61
C VAL A 16 8.19 -1.97 -1.24
N VAL A 17 9.02 -3.00 -1.08
CA VAL A 17 8.54 -4.34 -0.68
C VAL A 17 7.88 -4.31 0.70
N PHE A 18 8.53 -3.70 1.69
CA PHE A 18 7.95 -3.59 3.04
C PHE A 18 6.65 -2.76 3.03
N ALA A 19 6.65 -1.62 2.34
CA ALA A 19 5.46 -0.78 2.22
C ALA A 19 4.32 -1.50 1.49
N ALA A 20 4.60 -2.29 0.46
CA ALA A 20 3.62 -3.09 -0.26
C ALA A 20 2.98 -4.17 0.63
N ILE A 21 3.79 -4.86 1.45
CA ILE A 21 3.29 -5.83 2.42
C ILE A 21 2.42 -5.14 3.47
N THR A 22 2.89 -4.00 4.00
CA THR A 22 2.11 -3.19 4.95
C THR A 22 0.79 -2.73 4.34
N PHE A 23 0.80 -2.27 3.09
CA PHE A 23 -0.39 -1.84 2.36
C PHE A 23 -1.42 -2.98 2.25
N ILE A 24 -1.03 -4.15 1.77
CA ILE A 24 -1.94 -5.30 1.64
C ILE A 24 -2.47 -5.74 3.00
N ALA A 25 -1.61 -5.84 4.01
CA ALA A 25 -2.03 -6.24 5.35
C ALA A 25 -3.04 -5.25 5.95
N LEU A 26 -2.75 -3.94 5.87
CA LEU A 26 -3.66 -2.90 6.34
C LEU A 26 -4.96 -2.88 5.55
N SER A 27 -4.89 -3.02 4.22
CA SER A 27 -6.05 -2.98 3.35
C SER A 27 -7.00 -4.15 3.63
N ILE A 28 -6.49 -5.39 3.65
CA ILE A 28 -7.31 -6.58 3.97
C ILE A 28 -7.86 -6.50 5.40
N GLY A 29 -7.01 -6.17 6.38
CA GLY A 29 -7.42 -6.07 7.78
C GLY A 29 -8.47 -4.99 8.00
N ALA A 30 -8.26 -3.79 7.47
CA ALA A 30 -9.18 -2.67 7.63
C ALA A 30 -10.49 -2.90 6.87
N LEU A 31 -10.46 -3.47 5.65
CA LEU A 31 -11.67 -3.83 4.92
C LEU A 31 -12.49 -4.87 5.70
N GLY A 32 -11.84 -5.90 6.25
CA GLY A 32 -12.51 -6.92 7.07
C GLY A 32 -13.15 -6.34 8.33
N VAL A 33 -12.40 -5.54 9.09
CA VAL A 33 -12.94 -4.87 10.30
C VAL A 33 -14.08 -3.92 9.93
N THR A 34 -13.93 -3.12 8.88
CA THR A 34 -14.95 -2.15 8.47
C THR A 34 -16.21 -2.87 7.97
N SER A 35 -16.07 -3.97 7.23
CA SER A 35 -17.17 -4.81 6.79
C SER A 35 -17.97 -5.38 7.97
N LEU A 36 -17.29 -5.87 9.02
CA LEU A 36 -17.93 -6.35 10.24
C LEU A 36 -18.66 -5.24 11.01
N VAL A 37 -18.07 -4.04 11.06
CA VAL A 37 -18.67 -2.89 11.77
C VAL A 37 -19.89 -2.35 11.03
N LEU A 38 -19.84 -2.31 9.70
CA LEU A 38 -20.91 -1.78 8.86
C LEU A 38 -21.97 -2.83 8.48
N ASP A 39 -21.75 -4.11 8.84
CA ASP A 39 -22.56 -5.25 8.41
C ASP A 39 -22.84 -5.23 6.89
N ALA A 40 -21.78 -4.94 6.13
CA ALA A 40 -21.87 -4.70 4.70
C ALA A 40 -20.76 -5.43 3.94
N ASP A 41 -21.14 -6.03 2.81
CA ASP A 41 -20.19 -6.67 1.90
C ASP A 41 -19.30 -5.62 1.22
N VAL A 42 -18.01 -5.94 1.09
CA VAL A 42 -17.04 -5.09 0.36
C VAL A 42 -17.45 -4.92 -1.11
N ILE A 43 -18.00 -5.97 -1.72
CA ILE A 43 -18.59 -5.95 -3.06
C ILE A 43 -20.04 -6.43 -2.94
N PRO A 44 -21.03 -5.52 -2.84
CA PRO A 44 -22.44 -5.89 -2.61
C PRO A 44 -23.13 -6.45 -3.87
N VAL A 45 -22.41 -6.61 -4.98
CA VAL A 45 -22.98 -7.07 -6.26
C VAL A 45 -23.00 -8.59 -6.31
N ARG A 46 -24.20 -9.16 -6.21
CA ARG A 46 -24.42 -10.62 -6.27
C ARG A 46 -24.02 -11.20 -7.62
N GLY A 47 -23.33 -12.34 -7.58
CA GLY A 47 -23.00 -13.15 -8.76
C GLY A 47 -21.67 -12.83 -9.46
N LEU A 48 -20.86 -11.89 -8.94
CA LEU A 48 -19.55 -11.53 -9.51
C LEU A 48 -18.38 -12.38 -9.01
N GLY A 49 -18.61 -13.28 -8.04
CA GLY A 49 -17.55 -14.11 -7.46
C GLY A 49 -16.42 -13.31 -6.82
N ALA A 50 -15.32 -13.97 -6.46
CA ALA A 50 -14.18 -13.34 -5.79
C ALA A 50 -13.20 -12.64 -6.76
N VAL A 51 -13.25 -12.98 -8.05
CA VAL A 51 -12.26 -12.56 -9.06
C VAL A 51 -12.12 -11.04 -9.18
N PRO A 52 -13.21 -10.25 -9.26
CA PRO A 52 -13.09 -8.79 -9.35
C PRO A 52 -12.43 -8.16 -8.12
N GLY A 53 -12.71 -8.67 -6.92
CA GLY A 53 -12.08 -8.18 -5.69
C GLY A 53 -10.58 -8.48 -5.65
N VAL A 54 -10.18 -9.69 -6.06
CA VAL A 54 -8.76 -10.08 -6.15
C VAL A 54 -8.02 -9.21 -7.16
N LEU A 55 -8.58 -9.03 -8.36
CA LEU A 55 -7.94 -8.22 -9.40
C LEU A 55 -7.96 -6.72 -9.07
N GLY A 56 -9.00 -6.25 -8.36
CA GLY A 56 -9.01 -4.95 -7.72
C GLY A 56 -7.80 -4.75 -6.82
N GLN A 57 -7.59 -5.66 -5.86
CA GLN A 57 -6.46 -5.53 -4.94
C GLN A 57 -5.09 -5.67 -5.58
N LEU A 58 -4.95 -6.52 -6.60
CA LEU A 58 -3.72 -6.60 -7.37
C LEU A 58 -3.46 -5.30 -8.16
N GLY A 59 -4.51 -4.70 -8.73
CA GLY A 59 -4.45 -3.40 -9.38
C GLY A 59 -4.03 -2.29 -8.42
N ALA A 60 -4.64 -2.25 -7.23
CA ALA A 60 -4.31 -1.30 -6.18
C ALA A 60 -2.85 -1.43 -5.73
N LEU A 61 -2.40 -2.66 -5.47
CA LEU A 61 -1.03 -2.97 -5.09
C LEU A 61 -0.01 -2.57 -6.17
N GLY A 62 -0.27 -2.94 -7.42
CA GLY A 62 0.61 -2.61 -8.53
C GLY A 62 0.74 -1.10 -8.74
N ALA A 63 -0.38 -0.38 -8.69
CA ALA A 63 -0.39 1.07 -8.80
C ALA A 63 0.31 1.75 -7.61
N PHE A 64 0.02 1.32 -6.38
CA PHE A 64 0.69 1.78 -5.17
C PHE A 64 2.21 1.58 -5.27
N ALA A 65 2.66 0.37 -5.57
CA ALA A 65 4.08 0.03 -5.63
C ALA A 65 4.80 0.81 -6.74
N GLY A 66 4.16 0.95 -7.91
CA GLY A 66 4.70 1.73 -9.03
C GLY A 66 4.87 3.21 -8.69
N VAL A 67 3.85 3.83 -8.08
CA VAL A 67 3.90 5.24 -7.66
C VAL A 67 4.94 5.45 -6.56
N LEU A 68 4.98 4.57 -5.55
CA LEU A 68 5.95 4.67 -4.48
C LEU A 68 7.39 4.51 -5.01
N TRP A 69 7.63 3.50 -5.84
CA TRP A 69 8.91 3.29 -6.51
C TRP A 69 9.38 4.54 -7.26
N TRP A 70 8.47 5.17 -8.00
CA TRP A 70 8.77 6.42 -8.70
C TRP A 70 9.09 7.56 -7.74
N GLY A 71 8.25 7.77 -6.72
CA GLY A 71 8.42 8.86 -5.76
C GLY A 71 9.65 8.72 -4.86
N LEU A 72 10.13 7.49 -4.64
CA LEU A 72 11.38 7.23 -3.90
C LEU A 72 12.66 7.52 -4.71
N ARG A 73 12.54 7.83 -6.01
CA ARG A 73 13.69 8.27 -6.83
C ARG A 73 14.09 9.73 -6.59
N ALA A 74 13.23 10.53 -5.96
CA ALA A 74 13.55 11.91 -5.60
C ALA A 74 14.57 11.95 -4.45
N ASP A 75 15.50 12.92 -4.47
CA ASP A 75 16.49 13.12 -3.41
C ASP A 75 16.35 14.50 -2.74
N PRO A 76 15.93 14.58 -1.46
CA PRO A 76 15.42 13.49 -0.63
C PRO A 76 13.96 13.14 -0.98
N PRO A 77 13.51 11.88 -0.80
CA PRO A 77 12.13 11.51 -1.07
C PRO A 77 11.19 12.24 -0.11
N GLY A 78 10.12 12.87 -0.60
CA GLY A 78 9.19 13.64 0.24
C GLY A 78 8.07 12.79 0.85
N TYR A 79 7.60 13.12 2.07
CA TYR A 79 6.43 12.46 2.66
C TYR A 79 5.14 12.69 1.86
N LEU A 80 5.08 13.78 1.10
CA LEU A 80 3.96 14.05 0.19
C LEU A 80 3.82 13.00 -0.92
N THR A 81 4.83 12.16 -1.17
CA THR A 81 4.74 10.97 -2.05
C THR A 81 3.64 10.00 -1.61
N ALA A 82 3.27 9.97 -0.33
CA ALA A 82 2.18 9.13 0.16
C ALA A 82 0.81 9.50 -0.46
N VAL A 83 0.60 10.77 -0.84
CA VAL A 83 -0.65 11.25 -1.43
C VAL A 83 -0.91 10.62 -2.81
N PRO A 84 -0.01 10.71 -3.81
CA PRO A 84 -0.20 10.01 -5.07
C PRO A 84 -0.20 8.49 -4.91
N CYS A 85 0.45 7.91 -3.88
CA CYS A 85 0.33 6.49 -3.59
C CYS A 85 -1.09 6.09 -3.19
N ALA A 86 -1.74 6.88 -2.34
CA ALA A 86 -3.14 6.67 -1.94
C ALA A 86 -4.09 6.79 -3.13
N ILE A 87 -3.90 7.82 -3.97
CA ILE A 87 -4.67 8.01 -5.21
C ILE A 87 -4.45 6.84 -6.17
N GLY A 88 -3.20 6.41 -6.34
CA GLY A 88 -2.83 5.27 -7.18
C GLY A 88 -3.47 3.97 -6.71
N ALA A 89 -3.45 3.68 -5.41
CA ALA A 89 -4.10 2.52 -4.83
C ALA A 89 -5.62 2.52 -5.11
N TYR A 90 -6.29 3.64 -4.85
CA TYR A 90 -7.72 3.79 -5.10
C TYR A 90 -8.08 3.62 -6.59
N VAL A 91 -7.38 4.31 -7.48
CA VAL A 91 -7.63 4.20 -8.93
C VAL A 91 -7.29 2.79 -9.43
N GLY A 92 -6.21 2.20 -8.92
CA GLY A 92 -5.80 0.83 -9.24
C GLY A 92 -6.83 -0.20 -8.82
N GLU A 93 -7.47 -0.03 -7.65
CA GLU A 93 -8.56 -0.88 -7.20
C GLU A 93 -9.76 -0.81 -8.14
N VAL A 94 -10.23 0.40 -8.43
CA VAL A 94 -11.40 0.63 -9.28
C VAL A 94 -11.17 0.05 -10.68
N VAL A 95 -10.02 0.32 -11.29
CA VAL A 95 -9.66 -0.23 -12.60
C VAL A 95 -9.52 -1.76 -12.54
N GLY A 96 -8.88 -2.28 -11.49
CA GLY A 96 -8.70 -3.72 -11.29
C GLY A 96 -10.03 -4.48 -11.15
N ILE A 97 -11.04 -3.88 -10.52
CA ILE A 97 -12.39 -4.45 -10.41
C ILE A 97 -13.06 -4.52 -11.78
N VAL A 98 -12.99 -3.45 -12.58
CA VAL A 98 -13.54 -3.45 -13.94
C VAL A 98 -12.88 -4.53 -14.79
N VAL A 99 -11.54 -4.60 -14.75
CA VAL A 99 -10.77 -5.64 -15.47
C VAL A 99 -11.16 -7.03 -14.97
N GLY A 100 -11.29 -7.23 -13.66
CA GLY A 100 -11.65 -8.54 -13.12
C GLY A 100 -13.08 -8.98 -13.43
N ALA A 101 -14.02 -8.04 -13.49
CA ALA A 101 -15.36 -8.33 -13.98
C ALA A 101 -15.35 -8.77 -15.45
N LEU A 102 -14.59 -8.08 -16.31
CA LEU A 102 -14.43 -8.46 -17.71
C LEU A 102 -13.78 -9.84 -17.88
N VAL A 103 -12.72 -10.13 -17.13
CA VAL A 103 -12.03 -11.43 -17.13
C VAL A 103 -12.96 -12.56 -16.67
N SER A 104 -13.87 -12.27 -15.73
CA SER A 104 -14.86 -13.23 -15.24
C SER A 104 -16.02 -13.50 -16.22
N GLY A 105 -16.04 -12.83 -17.38
CA GLY A 105 -17.12 -12.95 -18.37
C GLY A 105 -18.41 -12.21 -17.97
N ALA A 106 -18.34 -11.33 -16.97
CA ALA A 106 -19.47 -10.48 -16.61
C ALA A 106 -19.67 -9.37 -17.65
N ASP A 107 -20.93 -8.95 -17.83
CA ASP A 107 -21.25 -7.78 -18.63
C ASP A 107 -20.53 -6.54 -18.09
N LEU A 108 -19.99 -5.70 -18.97
CA LEU A 108 -19.31 -4.45 -18.63
C LEU A 108 -20.19 -3.57 -17.73
N ALA A 109 -21.51 -3.56 -17.93
CA ALA A 109 -22.44 -2.82 -17.08
C ALA A 109 -22.38 -3.29 -15.61
N ARG A 110 -22.23 -4.60 -15.36
CA ARG A 110 -22.07 -5.15 -14.01
C ARG A 110 -20.69 -4.86 -13.44
N GLY A 111 -19.66 -4.90 -14.26
CA GLY A 111 -18.30 -4.52 -13.86
C GLY A 111 -18.20 -3.06 -13.42
N VAL A 112 -18.79 -2.15 -14.20
CA VAL A 112 -18.84 -0.71 -13.86
C VAL A 112 -19.71 -0.46 -12.63
N ALA A 113 -20.83 -1.16 -12.47
CA ALA A 113 -21.65 -1.06 -11.26
C ALA A 113 -20.88 -1.53 -10.00
N ALA A 114 -20.14 -2.64 -10.10
CA ALA A 114 -19.31 -3.13 -9.00
C ALA A 114 -18.18 -2.15 -8.66
N ALA A 115 -17.46 -1.66 -9.67
CA ALA A 115 -16.42 -0.65 -9.49
C ALA A 115 -16.98 0.64 -8.88
N GLY A 116 -18.17 1.08 -9.30
CA GLY A 116 -18.88 2.22 -8.72
C GLY A 116 -19.28 2.01 -7.27
N SER A 117 -19.73 0.79 -6.91
CA SER A 117 -20.08 0.46 -5.52
C SER A 117 -18.87 0.52 -4.59
N VAL A 118 -17.69 0.09 -5.06
CA VAL A 118 -16.43 0.16 -4.29
C VAL A 118 -15.90 1.59 -4.23
N ALA A 119 -15.92 2.30 -5.36
CA ALA A 119 -15.44 3.68 -5.48
C ALA A 119 -16.24 4.65 -4.59
N LEU A 120 -17.56 4.51 -4.56
CA LEU A 120 -18.46 5.38 -3.81
C LEU A 120 -18.81 4.84 -2.41
N GLY A 121 -18.50 3.57 -2.15
CA GLY A 121 -18.72 2.91 -0.87
C GLY A 121 -17.57 3.14 0.11
N PHE A 122 -17.61 2.40 1.23
CA PHE A 122 -16.60 2.51 2.28
C PHE A 122 -15.24 1.92 1.86
N ALA A 123 -15.22 0.99 0.91
CA ALA A 123 -14.03 0.24 0.52
C ALA A 123 -12.95 1.15 -0.09
N GLY A 124 -13.31 2.01 -1.05
CA GLY A 124 -12.38 2.92 -1.69
C GLY A 124 -11.60 3.83 -0.72
N PRO A 125 -12.27 4.57 0.19
CA PRO A 125 -11.60 5.34 1.23
C PRO A 125 -10.69 4.50 2.14
N VAL A 126 -11.10 3.29 2.51
CA VAL A 126 -10.28 2.39 3.35
C VAL A 126 -8.99 2.00 2.62
N VAL A 127 -9.06 1.63 1.35
CA VAL A 127 -7.89 1.30 0.53
C VAL A 127 -6.99 2.52 0.33
N ALA A 128 -7.57 3.69 0.09
CA ALA A 128 -6.81 4.94 -0.02
C ALA A 128 -6.05 5.28 1.28
N LEU A 129 -6.70 5.15 2.44
CA LEU A 129 -6.09 5.40 3.74
C LEU A 129 -4.98 4.39 4.06
N ALA A 130 -5.19 3.11 3.74
CA ALA A 130 -4.16 2.08 3.86
C ALA A 130 -2.94 2.43 2.97
N GLY A 131 -3.17 2.86 1.72
CA GLY A 131 -2.13 3.31 0.80
C GLY A 131 -1.39 4.54 1.33
N LEU A 132 -2.10 5.50 1.92
CA LEU A 132 -1.49 6.69 2.52
C LEU A 132 -0.56 6.30 3.68
N ALA A 133 -1.05 5.49 4.62
CA ALA A 133 -0.26 5.03 5.77
C ALA A 133 0.97 4.22 5.34
N ALA A 134 0.79 3.28 4.42
CA ALA A 134 1.88 2.47 3.88
C ALA A 134 2.91 3.31 3.10
N GLY A 135 2.47 4.31 2.34
CA GLY A 135 3.35 5.25 1.64
C GLY A 135 4.19 6.09 2.59
N LEU A 136 3.61 6.57 3.70
CA LEU A 136 4.35 7.27 4.76
C LEU A 136 5.42 6.36 5.37
N ILE A 137 5.10 5.09 5.64
CA ILE A 137 6.05 4.09 6.16
C ILE A 137 7.18 3.83 5.15
N GLY A 138 6.86 3.68 3.86
CA GLY A 138 7.87 3.51 2.81
C GLY A 138 8.87 4.66 2.74
N VAL A 139 8.38 5.91 2.76
CA VAL A 139 9.25 7.11 2.79
C VAL A 139 10.05 7.17 4.10
N PHE A 140 9.42 6.83 5.23
CA PHE A 140 10.08 6.78 6.53
C PHE A 140 11.25 5.80 6.53
N LEU A 141 11.09 4.59 5.97
CA LEU A 141 12.15 3.57 5.90
C LEU A 141 13.39 4.04 5.12
N VAL A 142 13.19 4.77 4.02
CA VAL A 142 14.31 5.33 3.24
C VAL A 142 14.97 6.49 3.98
N ARG A 143 14.18 7.29 4.72
CA ARG A 143 14.70 8.44 5.47
C ARG A 143 15.32 8.07 6.82
N SER A 144 14.91 6.96 7.43
CA SER A 144 15.34 6.57 8.77
C SER A 144 16.80 6.17 8.77
N ARG A 145 17.66 7.04 9.31
CA ARG A 145 19.09 6.77 9.53
C ARG A 145 19.30 6.04 10.86
N SER A 146 18.64 4.89 11.00
CA SER A 146 18.75 4.05 12.17
C SER A 146 20.13 3.40 12.18
N ARG A 147 20.92 3.61 13.23
CA ARG A 147 22.08 2.74 13.47
C ARG A 147 21.58 1.31 13.62
N GLY A 148 22.38 0.33 13.18
CA GLY A 148 22.07 -1.08 13.41
C GLY A 148 21.75 -1.34 14.89
N PRO A 149 20.97 -2.39 15.20
CA PRO A 149 20.75 -2.78 16.60
C PRO A 149 22.12 -2.95 17.25
N ARG A 150 22.42 -2.10 18.23
CA ARG A 150 23.66 -2.17 19.00
C ARG A 150 23.34 -2.83 20.31
N TRP A 151 24.12 -3.84 20.66
CA TRP A 151 23.95 -4.50 21.94
C TRP A 151 24.90 -3.90 22.97
N ARG A 152 24.49 -3.85 24.23
CA ARG A 152 25.29 -3.21 25.29
C ARG A 152 26.70 -3.80 25.44
N TRP A 153 26.91 -5.05 25.04
CA TRP A 153 28.23 -5.70 25.09
C TRP A 153 29.14 -5.36 23.90
N GLU A 154 28.61 -4.71 22.85
CA GLU A 154 29.41 -4.23 21.70
C GLU A 154 30.08 -2.88 21.99
N ASP A 155 29.74 -2.24 23.12
CA ASP A 155 30.30 -0.97 23.57
C ASP A 155 31.52 -1.17 24.52
N ASP A 156 31.84 -2.42 24.90
CA ASP A 156 32.82 -2.73 25.97
C ASP A 156 34.30 -2.80 25.52
N ASP A 157 34.60 -2.67 24.21
CA ASP A 157 35.98 -2.78 23.68
C ASP A 157 36.72 -1.43 23.56
N ASP A 158 36.05 -0.30 23.84
CA ASP A 158 36.56 1.07 23.63
C ASP A 158 36.58 1.91 24.93
N GLU A 159 37.01 1.35 26.07
CA GLU A 159 37.29 2.14 27.29
C GLU A 159 38.72 1.90 27.82
N PRO A 160 39.60 2.93 27.88
CA PRO A 160 40.93 2.85 28.48
C PRO A 160 40.94 2.96 30.01
#